data_AF-A0A9Q0U431-F1
#
_entry.id   AF-A0A9Q0U431-F1
#
_cell.length_a   1.000
_cell.length_b   1.000
_cell.length_c   1.000
_cell.angle_alpha   90.00
_cell.angle_beta   90.00
_cell.angle_gamma   90.00
#
_symmetry.space_group_name_H-M   'P 1'
#
loop_
_entity.id
_entity.type
_entity.pdbx_description
1 polymer ?
#
loop_
_entity_poly.entity_id
_entity_poly.type
_entity_poly.pdbx_seq_one_letter_code
_entity_poly.pdbx_strand_id
1 'polypeptide(L)'
;MKQSRDGIWNDRNSKSSSVASAPAPLILDIDDFKGDFSFDALFGNLVNDLLPSFQDEEADSAEGNIGGSDMLANGHARAPSDAARLAQGLSSPLFPEVDSLLSLFRDSCRELIDLRKQIDGRLYNLKKEVSVQDSKHRKTLAELEQGVDGLFDSFARLDSRISSVGQTAAKIGDHLQSADAQRETASQTIELIKYMMEFNGSPGDLMELSPLFSDDSRVSEAASIAQKLRSFAEEDLGRQGLSVTSVMGNATASRGLEVAVANLQDYCN
;
A
#
# COMPACT_ATOMS: atom_id res chain seq x y z
N MET A 1 18.10 2.84 -10.19
CA MET A 1 19.23 3.20 -9.29
C MET A 1 18.84 2.71 -7.89
N LYS A 2 19.33 1.56 -7.41
CA LYS A 2 20.49 1.39 -6.48
C LYS A 2 20.38 2.35 -5.28
N GLN A 3 20.32 1.92 -4.02
CA GLN A 3 21.18 0.93 -3.36
C GLN A 3 20.50 0.21 -2.17
N SER A 4 20.78 -1.09 -2.05
CA SER A 4 20.82 -1.85 -0.80
C SER A 4 22.20 -1.71 -0.14
N ARG A 5 22.30 -1.82 1.20
CA ARG A 5 23.47 -2.43 1.85
C ARG A 5 23.21 -2.87 3.30
N ASP A 6 23.47 -4.16 3.50
CA ASP A 6 23.51 -4.94 4.74
C ASP A 6 24.69 -4.62 5.68
N GLY A 7 24.63 -5.17 6.91
CA GLY A 7 25.77 -5.47 7.80
C GLY A 7 25.49 -5.10 9.27
N ILE A 8 25.02 -6.01 10.14
CA ILE A 8 25.72 -7.08 10.91
C ILE A 8 26.59 -6.55 12.08
N TRP A 9 26.19 -6.98 13.29
CA TRP A 9 26.82 -7.10 14.63
C TRP A 9 28.23 -6.54 14.91
N ASN A 10 28.39 -5.84 16.05
CA ASN A 10 29.07 -6.42 17.22
C ASN A 10 29.02 -5.55 18.49
N ASP A 11 28.85 -6.26 19.61
CA ASP A 11 29.02 -5.88 21.00
C ASP A 11 30.23 -5.01 21.32
N ARG A 12 30.03 -3.99 22.18
CA ARG A 12 31.02 -3.61 23.20
C ARG A 12 30.33 -3.28 24.52
N ASN A 13 30.35 -4.31 25.34
CA ASN A 13 30.13 -4.36 26.77
C ASN A 13 30.92 -3.24 27.50
N SER A 14 30.25 -2.19 27.98
CA SER A 14 30.84 -1.19 28.88
C SER A 14 30.54 -1.60 30.32
N LYS A 15 31.53 -2.25 30.91
CA LYS A 15 31.58 -2.69 32.31
C LYS A 15 31.81 -1.46 33.21
N SER A 16 30.75 -0.91 33.79
CA SER A 16 30.86 0.01 34.93
C SER A 16 30.65 -0.76 36.23
N SER A 17 31.75 -1.00 36.92
CA SER A 17 31.80 -1.50 38.29
C SER A 17 31.26 -0.44 39.25
N SER A 18 30.07 -0.67 39.80
CA SER A 18 29.60 0.01 41.00
C SER A 18 29.09 -1.06 41.95
N VAL A 19 29.87 -1.30 42.99
CA VAL A 19 29.51 -2.14 44.14
C VAL A 19 28.35 -1.45 44.86
N ALA A 20 27.13 -1.79 44.45
CA ALA A 20 25.93 -1.58 45.24
C ALA A 20 25.52 -2.97 45.73
N SER A 21 25.32 -3.11 47.04
CA SER A 21 24.84 -4.33 47.68
C SER A 21 23.79 -4.98 46.80
N ALA A 22 24.10 -6.19 46.30
CA ALA A 22 23.18 -6.93 45.46
C ALA A 22 21.84 -7.01 46.22
N PRO A 23 20.71 -6.60 45.61
CA PRO A 23 19.43 -7.03 46.14
C PRO A 23 19.48 -8.56 46.16
N ALA A 24 18.96 -9.17 47.23
CA ALA A 24 18.76 -10.61 47.25
C ALA A 24 18.14 -11.03 45.90
N PRO A 25 18.58 -12.15 45.29
CA PRO A 25 18.03 -12.59 44.02
C PRO A 25 16.50 -12.62 44.13
N LEU A 26 15.83 -11.96 43.18
CA LEU A 26 14.36 -11.96 43.12
C LEU A 26 13.89 -13.42 43.12
N ILE A 27 12.91 -13.70 43.97
CA ILE A 27 12.36 -15.04 44.14
C ILE A 27 11.45 -15.40 42.95
N LEU A 28 10.78 -14.40 42.38
CA LEU A 28 9.89 -14.54 41.23
C LEU A 28 10.29 -13.59 40.09
N ASP A 29 10.35 -14.10 38.87
CA ASP A 29 10.50 -13.30 37.64
C ASP A 29 9.21 -13.31 36.82
N ILE A 30 9.02 -12.26 36.02
CA ILE A 30 7.91 -12.15 35.08
C ILE A 30 7.90 -13.29 34.05
N ASP A 31 9.09 -13.81 33.71
CA ASP A 31 9.24 -14.87 32.73
C ASP A 31 8.72 -16.22 33.24
N ASP A 32 8.65 -16.43 34.56
CA ASP A 32 8.07 -17.62 35.19
C ASP A 32 6.57 -17.77 34.91
N PHE A 33 5.90 -16.67 34.54
CA PHE A 33 4.46 -16.62 34.26
C PHE A 33 4.12 -16.64 32.77
N LYS A 34 5.11 -16.79 31.88
CA LYS A 34 4.88 -16.82 30.43
C LYS A 34 4.71 -18.25 29.92
N GLY A 35 3.93 -18.42 28.86
CA GLY A 35 3.68 -19.73 28.26
C GLY A 35 2.75 -20.60 29.11
N ASP A 36 3.09 -21.88 29.26
CA ASP A 36 2.30 -22.86 30.02
C ASP A 36 2.65 -22.78 31.52
N PHE A 37 2.06 -21.84 32.23
CA PHE A 37 2.25 -21.68 33.68
C PHE A 37 1.71 -22.89 34.47
N SER A 38 2.54 -23.44 35.37
CA SER A 38 2.14 -24.46 36.34
C SER A 38 2.47 -24.02 37.76
N PHE A 39 1.45 -23.94 38.60
CA PHE A 39 1.61 -23.60 40.02
C PHE A 39 2.48 -24.62 40.75
N ASP A 40 2.31 -25.91 40.47
CA ASP A 40 3.05 -26.99 41.15
C ASP A 40 4.54 -26.94 40.82
N ALA A 41 4.91 -26.55 39.60
CA ALA A 41 6.31 -26.38 39.20
C ALA A 41 6.94 -25.16 39.88
N LEU A 42 6.22 -24.03 39.92
CA LEU A 42 6.65 -22.82 40.63
C LEU A 42 6.82 -23.09 42.13
N PHE A 43 5.82 -23.72 42.75
CA PHE A 43 5.82 -24.05 44.16
C PHE A 43 6.91 -25.05 44.52
N GLY A 44 7.11 -26.08 43.70
CA GLY A 44 8.20 -27.04 43.86
C GLY A 44 9.56 -26.36 43.81
N ASN A 45 9.82 -25.52 42.81
CA ASN A 45 11.07 -24.76 42.71
C ASN A 45 11.29 -23.80 43.89
N LEU A 46 10.20 -23.23 44.42
CA LEU A 46 10.26 -22.31 45.55
C LEU A 46 10.57 -23.02 46.88
N VAL A 47 10.02 -24.21 47.09
CA VAL A 47 9.98 -24.85 48.41
C VAL A 47 10.96 -26.02 48.54
N ASN A 48 11.38 -26.65 47.44
CA ASN A 48 12.27 -27.82 47.46
C ASN A 48 13.63 -27.57 48.13
N ASP A 49 14.13 -26.32 48.13
CA ASP A 49 15.41 -25.98 48.77
C ASP A 49 15.30 -25.84 50.30
N LEU A 50 14.08 -25.73 50.85
CA LEU A 50 13.82 -25.52 52.28
C LEU A 50 13.25 -26.76 52.99
N LEU A 51 12.68 -27.72 52.24
CA LEU A 51 12.12 -28.93 52.84
C LEU A 51 13.16 -30.05 52.96
N PRO A 52 13.26 -30.72 54.13
CA PRO A 52 14.04 -31.96 54.24
C PRO A 52 13.54 -32.99 53.23
N SER A 53 14.43 -33.66 52.51
CA SER A 53 14.06 -34.80 51.68
C SER A 53 13.41 -35.85 52.58
N PHE A 54 12.16 -36.20 52.31
CA PHE A 54 11.47 -37.25 53.03
C PHE A 54 12.23 -38.57 52.83
N GLN A 55 12.86 -39.08 53.89
CA GLN A 55 13.48 -40.41 53.91
C GLN A 55 12.40 -41.39 54.37
N ASP A 56 11.84 -42.16 53.43
CA ASP A 56 11.04 -43.34 53.76
C ASP A 56 11.96 -44.36 54.43
N GLU A 57 11.98 -44.38 55.77
CA GLU A 57 12.53 -45.49 56.55
C GLU A 57 11.58 -46.69 56.43
N GLU A 58 11.55 -47.31 55.26
CA GLU A 58 10.88 -48.57 55.00
C GLU A 58 11.76 -49.70 55.58
N ALA A 59 11.59 -49.93 56.88
CA ALA A 59 12.23 -51.01 57.61
C ALA A 59 11.67 -52.37 57.16
N ASP A 60 12.30 -52.97 56.16
CA ASP A 60 11.99 -54.35 55.77
C ASP A 60 13.25 -55.19 55.48
N SER A 61 13.39 -56.26 56.25
CA SER A 61 14.18 -57.51 56.05
C SER A 61 15.15 -57.83 57.19
N ALA A 62 15.35 -59.06 57.65
CA ALA A 62 14.66 -60.35 57.62
C ALA A 62 15.58 -61.35 58.40
N GLU A 63 14.99 -62.48 58.84
CA GLU A 63 15.62 -63.76 59.22
C GLU A 63 16.21 -63.96 60.64
N GLY A 64 15.78 -65.05 61.31
CA GLY A 64 16.48 -65.57 62.50
C GLY A 64 15.82 -66.57 63.47
N ASN A 65 14.94 -67.48 63.04
CA ASN A 65 14.76 -68.88 63.55
C ASN A 65 14.69 -69.24 65.07
N ILE A 66 13.48 -69.66 65.50
CA ILE A 66 13.08 -70.82 66.36
C ILE A 66 13.75 -71.09 67.73
N GLY A 67 12.93 -71.16 68.78
CA GLY A 67 13.15 -72.04 69.95
C GLY A 67 12.46 -71.56 71.23
N GLY A 68 11.31 -72.14 71.57
CA GLY A 68 10.43 -71.64 72.64
C GLY A 68 10.88 -71.89 74.09
N SER A 69 10.40 -71.04 74.99
CA SER A 69 9.83 -71.45 76.27
C SER A 69 9.05 -70.29 76.90
N ASP A 70 7.84 -70.65 77.30
CA ASP A 70 6.88 -69.97 78.15
C ASP A 70 7.50 -69.29 79.40
N MET A 71 6.94 -68.15 79.82
CA MET A 71 6.67 -67.75 81.22
C MET A 71 6.49 -66.22 81.33
N LEU A 72 5.23 -65.82 81.48
CA LEU A 72 4.83 -64.52 82.00
C LEU A 72 5.36 -64.34 83.44
N ALA A 73 6.06 -63.24 83.71
CA ALA A 73 6.27 -62.76 85.07
C ALA A 73 6.24 -61.22 85.13
N ASN A 74 5.07 -60.73 85.51
CA ASN A 74 4.79 -59.37 85.97
C ASN A 74 5.66 -59.02 87.20
N GLY A 75 6.35 -57.87 87.19
CA GLY A 75 7.23 -57.46 88.29
C GLY A 75 7.56 -55.97 88.29
N HIS A 76 6.85 -55.24 89.13
CA HIS A 76 6.88 -53.80 89.36
C HIS A 76 8.22 -53.31 89.97
N ALA A 77 8.87 -52.30 89.39
CA ALA A 77 9.77 -51.40 90.12
C ALA A 77 9.87 -50.03 89.42
N ARG A 78 9.35 -49.02 90.13
CA ARG A 78 9.36 -47.61 89.79
C ARG A 78 10.59 -46.98 90.45
N ALA A 79 11.55 -46.45 89.69
CA ALA A 79 12.38 -45.34 90.17
C ALA A 79 12.97 -44.53 89.00
N PRO A 80 13.03 -43.19 89.10
CA PRO A 80 13.25 -42.26 88.00
C PRO A 80 14.68 -41.73 88.01
N SER A 81 15.36 -41.68 86.87
CA SER A 81 16.56 -40.83 86.66
C SER A 81 16.97 -40.91 85.20
N ASP A 82 16.40 -40.03 84.38
CA ASP A 82 17.08 -39.44 83.22
C ASP A 82 16.23 -38.30 82.60
N ALA A 83 15.66 -37.45 83.46
CA ALA A 83 15.09 -36.16 83.05
C ALA A 83 16.18 -35.09 82.79
N ALA A 84 17.46 -35.43 82.96
CA ALA A 84 18.59 -34.51 82.85
C ALA A 84 19.25 -34.48 81.45
N ARG A 85 18.80 -35.31 80.50
CA ARG A 85 19.18 -35.18 79.07
C ARG A 85 18.16 -34.43 78.21
N LEU A 86 17.02 -34.02 78.78
CA LEU A 86 16.02 -33.20 78.09
C LEU A 86 16.23 -31.69 78.26
N ALA A 87 17.13 -31.26 79.14
CA ALA A 87 17.31 -29.85 79.49
C ALA A 87 18.38 -29.11 78.66
N GLN A 88 19.02 -29.76 77.67
CA GLN A 88 20.13 -29.18 76.89
C GLN A 88 19.80 -28.94 75.41
N GLY A 89 18.51 -28.91 75.04
CA GLY A 89 18.05 -28.70 73.67
C GLY A 89 16.91 -27.69 73.48
N LEU A 90 16.45 -27.00 74.53
CA LEU A 90 15.23 -26.16 74.49
C LEU A 90 15.43 -24.72 73.98
N SER A 91 16.54 -24.41 73.31
CA SER A 91 16.76 -23.08 72.70
C SER A 91 16.94 -23.10 71.19
N SER A 92 16.73 -24.24 70.54
CA SER A 92 16.56 -24.30 69.08
C SER A 92 15.07 -24.45 68.78
N PRO A 93 14.49 -23.63 67.86
CA PRO A 93 13.10 -23.81 67.45
C PRO A 93 12.87 -25.26 67.03
N LEU A 94 11.70 -25.83 67.34
CA LEU A 94 11.37 -27.22 67.00
C LEU A 94 11.36 -27.46 65.48
N PHE A 95 11.24 -26.38 64.68
CA PHE A 95 11.35 -26.35 63.22
C PHE A 95 11.85 -24.96 62.75
N PRO A 96 13.17 -24.69 62.74
CA PRO A 96 13.71 -23.43 62.23
C PRO A 96 13.32 -23.15 60.77
N GLU A 97 13.06 -24.22 60.01
CA GLU A 97 12.67 -24.21 58.60
C GLU A 97 11.29 -23.56 58.36
N VAL A 98 10.40 -23.60 59.36
CA VAL A 98 9.05 -23.01 59.26
C VAL A 98 9.11 -21.49 59.21
N ASP A 99 9.98 -20.88 60.01
CA ASP A 99 10.15 -19.41 60.01
C ASP A 99 10.81 -18.93 58.70
N SER A 100 11.76 -19.71 58.15
CA SER A 100 12.36 -19.45 56.84
C SER A 100 11.33 -19.57 55.71
N LEU A 101 10.49 -20.60 55.74
CA LEU A 101 9.43 -20.80 54.75
C LEU A 101 8.36 -19.70 54.83
N LEU A 102 8.01 -19.27 56.03
CA LEU A 102 7.07 -18.16 56.23
C LEU A 102 7.63 -16.84 55.69
N SER A 103 8.92 -16.56 55.89
CA SER A 103 9.58 -15.39 55.29
C SER A 103 9.55 -15.49 53.78
N LEU A 104 9.93 -16.64 53.22
CA LEU A 104 9.95 -16.89 51.78
C LEU A 104 8.57 -16.66 51.15
N PHE A 105 7.49 -17.18 51.75
CA PHE A 105 6.14 -16.94 51.25
C PHE A 105 5.71 -15.48 51.35
N ARG A 106 6.08 -14.78 52.43
CA ARG A 106 5.77 -13.34 52.57
C ARG A 106 6.49 -12.50 51.53
N ASP A 107 7.74 -12.82 51.26
CA ASP A 107 8.56 -12.13 50.25
C ASP A 107 8.05 -12.45 48.84
N SER A 108 7.75 -13.72 48.54
CA SER A 108 7.14 -14.15 47.27
C SER A 108 5.77 -13.49 47.02
N CYS A 109 4.92 -13.39 48.04
CA CYS A 109 3.63 -12.71 47.92
C CYS A 109 3.79 -11.21 47.61
N ARG A 110 4.81 -10.58 48.21
CA ARG A 110 5.11 -9.16 47.96
C ARG A 110 5.62 -8.95 46.54
N GLU A 111 6.54 -9.78 46.09
CA GLU A 111 7.05 -9.76 44.71
C GLU A 111 5.94 -10.01 43.69
N LEU A 112 5.03 -10.95 43.95
CA LEU A 112 3.88 -11.21 43.07
C LEU A 112 2.96 -9.99 42.93
N ILE A 113 2.72 -9.26 44.03
CA ILE A 113 1.93 -8.02 43.99
C ILE A 113 2.63 -6.95 43.15
N ASP A 114 3.95 -6.84 43.27
CA ASP A 114 4.72 -5.83 42.53
C ASP A 114 4.87 -6.21 41.04
N LEU A 115 5.05 -7.48 40.71
CA LEU A 115 4.96 -8.00 39.34
C LEU A 115 3.58 -7.72 38.73
N ARG A 116 2.49 -7.96 39.48
CA ARG A 116 1.13 -7.62 39.03
C ARG A 116 0.99 -6.13 38.71
N LYS A 117 1.46 -5.23 39.59
CA LYS A 117 1.44 -3.78 39.34
C LYS A 117 2.27 -3.41 38.10
N GLN A 118 3.40 -4.07 37.90
CA GLN A 118 4.26 -3.86 36.75
C GLN A 118 3.55 -4.26 35.44
N ILE A 119 2.87 -5.42 35.42
CA ILE A 119 2.04 -5.87 34.29
C ILE A 119 0.92 -4.88 34.03
N ASP A 120 0.17 -4.50 35.07
CA ASP A 120 -0.95 -3.56 34.94
C ASP A 120 -0.47 -2.23 34.34
N GLY A 121 0.70 -1.73 34.77
CA GLY A 121 1.32 -0.54 34.21
C GLY A 121 1.74 -0.70 32.74
N ARG A 122 2.35 -1.84 32.38
CA ARG A 122 2.72 -2.17 30.99
C ARG A 122 1.47 -2.26 30.11
N LEU A 123 0.42 -2.91 30.58
CA LEU A 123 -0.86 -3.06 29.86
C LEU A 123 -1.52 -1.70 29.66
N TYR A 124 -1.58 -0.86 30.69
CA TYR A 124 -2.11 0.49 30.59
C TYR A 124 -1.36 1.34 29.55
N ASN A 125 -0.02 1.31 29.59
CA ASN A 125 0.80 2.04 28.63
C ASN A 125 0.62 1.51 27.20
N LEU A 126 0.59 0.18 27.03
CA LEU A 126 0.36 -0.43 25.72
C LEU A 126 -1.01 -0.05 25.16
N LYS A 127 -2.06 -0.10 25.98
CA LYS A 127 -3.42 0.31 25.59
C LYS A 127 -3.45 1.78 25.16
N LYS A 128 -2.76 2.65 25.89
CA LYS A 128 -2.65 4.07 25.55
C LYS A 128 -1.92 4.27 24.23
N GLU A 129 -0.79 3.60 24.02
CA GLU A 129 0.00 3.69 22.79
C GLU A 129 -0.79 3.18 21.58
N VAL A 130 -1.45 2.02 21.70
CA VAL A 130 -2.32 1.48 20.65
C VAL A 130 -3.42 2.48 20.31
N SER A 131 -4.08 3.08 21.31
CA SER A 131 -5.12 4.09 21.04
C SER A 131 -4.58 5.33 20.32
N VAL A 132 -3.36 5.77 20.62
CA VAL A 132 -2.71 6.90 19.94
C VAL A 132 -2.37 6.52 18.50
N GLN A 133 -1.78 5.35 18.29
CA GLN A 133 -1.44 4.85 16.96
C GLN A 133 -2.69 4.65 16.12
N ASP A 134 -3.76 4.04 16.65
CA ASP A 134 -5.02 3.87 15.94
C ASP A 134 -5.63 5.21 15.53
N SER A 135 -5.61 6.20 16.42
CA SER A 135 -6.08 7.55 16.10
C SER A 135 -5.27 8.19 14.97
N LYS A 136 -3.94 8.05 15.03
CA LYS A 136 -3.02 8.56 14.00
C LYS A 136 -3.25 7.86 12.66
N HIS A 137 -3.30 6.53 12.64
CA HIS A 137 -3.54 5.75 11.43
C HIS A 137 -4.90 6.07 10.82
N ARG A 138 -5.94 6.18 11.63
CA ARG A 138 -7.28 6.54 11.16
C ARG A 138 -7.30 7.94 10.54
N LYS A 139 -6.59 8.91 11.12
CA LYS A 139 -6.46 10.25 10.53
C LYS A 139 -5.72 10.21 9.19
N THR A 140 -4.59 9.51 9.12
CA THR A 140 -3.83 9.39 7.86
C THR A 140 -4.64 8.68 6.77
N LEU A 141 -5.47 7.70 7.14
CA LEU A 141 -6.34 7.02 6.19
C LEU A 141 -7.41 7.98 5.65
N ALA A 142 -8.05 8.77 6.51
CA ALA A 142 -9.04 9.75 6.09
C ALA A 142 -8.45 10.84 5.16
N GLU A 143 -7.24 11.32 5.43
CA GLU A 143 -6.53 12.26 4.55
C GLU A 143 -6.19 11.63 3.20
N LEU A 144 -5.80 10.34 3.19
CA LEU A 144 -5.52 9.61 1.96
C LEU A 144 -6.78 9.36 1.13
N GLU A 145 -7.89 8.95 1.77
CA GLU A 145 -9.20 8.79 1.13
C GLU A 145 -9.64 10.11 0.47
N GLN A 146 -9.55 11.23 1.20
CA GLN A 146 -9.84 12.55 0.66
C GLN A 146 -8.93 12.92 -0.52
N GLY A 147 -7.63 12.59 -0.44
CA GLY A 147 -6.69 12.80 -1.53
C GLY A 147 -7.01 11.96 -2.78
N VAL A 148 -7.46 10.72 -2.59
CA VAL A 148 -7.90 9.82 -3.67
C VAL A 148 -9.18 10.34 -4.34
N ASP A 149 -10.17 10.78 -3.56
CA ASP A 149 -11.38 11.39 -4.11
C ASP A 149 -11.06 12.64 -4.93
N GLY A 150 -10.17 13.51 -4.44
CA GLY A 150 -9.70 14.68 -5.20
C GLY A 150 -8.94 14.31 -6.48
N LEU A 151 -8.24 13.16 -6.49
CA LEU A 151 -7.59 12.63 -7.69
C LEU A 151 -8.62 12.12 -8.71
N PHE A 152 -9.68 11.44 -8.27
CA PHE A 152 -10.79 11.03 -9.15
C PHE A 152 -11.46 12.23 -9.82
N ASP A 153 -11.75 13.30 -9.07
CA ASP A 153 -12.32 14.53 -9.61
C ASP A 153 -11.38 15.19 -10.64
N SER A 154 -10.08 15.16 -10.38
CA SER A 154 -9.06 15.67 -11.29
C SER A 154 -8.99 14.85 -12.59
N PHE A 155 -9.11 13.52 -12.51
CA PHE A 155 -9.17 12.66 -13.68
C PHE A 155 -10.45 12.85 -14.49
N ALA A 156 -11.61 13.00 -13.83
CA ALA A 156 -12.86 13.30 -14.53
C ALA A 156 -12.78 14.64 -15.28
N ARG A 157 -12.19 15.67 -14.66
CA ARG A 157 -11.92 16.96 -15.33
C ARG A 157 -10.94 16.83 -16.48
N LEU A 158 -9.88 16.04 -16.31
CA LEU A 158 -8.89 15.81 -17.36
C LEU A 158 -9.53 15.10 -18.55
N ASP A 159 -10.32 14.05 -18.31
CA ASP A 159 -11.02 13.30 -19.35
C ASP A 159 -11.99 14.19 -20.14
N SER A 160 -12.77 15.03 -19.42
CA SER A 160 -13.63 16.03 -20.06
C SER A 160 -12.85 16.99 -20.98
N ARG A 161 -11.67 17.46 -20.53
CA ARG A 161 -10.80 18.33 -21.34
C ARG A 161 -10.20 17.58 -22.53
N ILE A 162 -9.73 16.35 -22.34
CA ILE A 162 -9.19 15.51 -23.42
C ILE A 162 -10.27 15.27 -24.47
N SER A 163 -11.49 14.95 -24.06
CA SER A 163 -12.62 14.77 -24.96
C SER A 163 -12.94 16.04 -25.76
N SER A 164 -13.00 17.20 -25.10
CA SER A 164 -13.24 18.49 -25.76
C SER A 164 -12.14 18.86 -26.77
N VAL A 165 -10.87 18.69 -26.39
CA VAL A 165 -9.74 18.92 -27.30
C VAL A 165 -9.75 17.92 -28.43
N GLY A 166 -10.06 16.64 -28.18
CA GLY A 166 -10.18 15.61 -29.20
C GLY A 166 -11.25 15.91 -30.23
N GLN A 167 -12.43 16.37 -29.79
CA GLN A 167 -13.52 16.82 -30.68
C GLN A 167 -13.09 18.03 -31.51
N THR A 168 -12.40 18.99 -30.90
CA THR A 168 -11.90 20.19 -31.60
C THR A 168 -10.84 19.81 -32.63
N ALA A 169 -9.93 18.91 -32.28
CA ALA A 169 -8.89 18.40 -33.18
C ALA A 169 -9.49 17.64 -34.37
N ALA A 170 -10.50 16.80 -34.14
CA ALA A 170 -11.23 16.12 -35.22
C ALA A 170 -11.86 17.12 -36.18
N LYS A 171 -12.56 18.14 -35.66
CA LYS A 171 -13.17 19.18 -36.48
C LYS A 171 -12.15 19.99 -37.28
N ILE A 172 -11.00 20.33 -36.68
CA ILE A 172 -9.90 20.99 -37.40
C ILE A 172 -9.35 20.08 -38.50
N GLY A 173 -9.22 18.78 -38.22
CA GLY A 173 -8.84 17.77 -39.21
C GLY A 173 -9.78 17.77 -40.41
N ASP A 174 -11.09 17.71 -40.17
CA ASP A 174 -12.11 17.75 -41.23
C ASP A 174 -12.03 19.05 -42.06
N HIS A 175 -11.83 20.19 -41.39
CA HIS A 175 -11.65 21.48 -42.06
C HIS A 175 -10.39 21.51 -42.94
N LEU A 176 -9.27 20.97 -42.45
CA LEU A 176 -8.03 20.89 -43.22
C LEU A 176 -8.17 19.96 -44.42
N GLN A 177 -8.83 18.81 -44.26
CA GLN A 177 -9.08 17.88 -45.37
C GLN A 177 -9.96 18.54 -46.45
N SER A 178 -11.01 19.24 -46.06
CA SER A 178 -11.88 19.98 -47.00
C SER A 178 -11.11 21.09 -47.72
N ALA A 179 -10.31 21.88 -46.98
CA ALA A 179 -9.47 22.92 -47.56
C ALA A 179 -8.43 22.36 -48.54
N ASP A 180 -7.81 21.22 -48.22
CA ASP A 180 -6.84 20.56 -49.10
C ASP A 180 -7.51 20.03 -50.37
N ALA A 181 -8.68 19.39 -50.26
CA ALA A 181 -9.47 18.96 -51.41
C ALA A 181 -9.90 20.13 -52.30
N GLN A 182 -10.30 21.26 -51.71
CA GLN A 182 -10.61 22.48 -52.45
C GLN A 182 -9.37 23.06 -53.13
N ARG A 183 -8.22 23.08 -52.44
CA ARG A 183 -6.94 23.56 -53.01
C ARG A 183 -6.52 22.70 -54.20
N GLU A 184 -6.63 21.38 -54.07
CA GLU A 184 -6.31 20.44 -55.15
C GLU A 184 -7.23 20.66 -56.37
N THR A 185 -8.54 20.76 -56.13
CA THR A 185 -9.52 21.06 -57.19
C THR A 185 -9.22 22.39 -57.88
N ALA A 186 -8.91 23.44 -57.11
CA ALA A 186 -8.55 24.74 -57.65
C ALA A 186 -7.25 24.68 -58.47
N SER A 187 -6.23 23.95 -58.01
CA SER A 187 -4.98 23.76 -58.75
C SER A 187 -5.22 23.07 -60.09
N GLN A 188 -5.98 21.97 -60.09
CA GLN A 188 -6.35 21.25 -61.31
C GLN A 188 -7.15 22.14 -62.26
N THR A 189 -8.07 22.95 -61.74
CA THR A 189 -8.87 23.88 -62.55
C THR A 189 -8.00 24.99 -63.15
N ILE A 190 -7.05 25.55 -62.40
CA ILE A 190 -6.11 26.54 -62.91
C ILE A 190 -5.25 25.95 -64.03
N GLU A 191 -4.75 24.73 -63.87
CA GLU A 191 -4.00 24.04 -64.91
C GLU A 191 -4.86 23.82 -66.16
N LEU A 192 -6.11 23.40 -65.97
CA LEU A 192 -7.07 23.21 -67.05
C LEU A 192 -7.33 24.51 -67.82
N ILE A 193 -7.52 25.62 -67.12
CA ILE A 193 -7.69 26.96 -67.70
C ILE A 193 -6.45 27.36 -68.50
N LYS A 194 -5.24 27.10 -68.00
CA LYS A 194 -4.00 27.40 -68.73
C LYS A 194 -3.98 26.69 -70.08
N TYR A 195 -4.23 25.38 -70.09
CA TYR A 195 -4.29 24.63 -71.36
C TYR A 195 -5.42 25.15 -72.27
N MET A 196 -6.58 25.49 -71.71
CA MET A 196 -7.67 26.08 -72.50
C MET A 196 -7.25 27.43 -73.12
N MET A 197 -6.51 28.27 -72.39
CA MET A 197 -5.97 29.52 -72.91
C MET A 197 -4.93 29.27 -74.01
N GLU A 198 -4.03 28.29 -73.85
CA GLU A 198 -3.08 27.88 -74.90
C GLU A 198 -3.81 27.43 -76.17
N PHE A 199 -4.83 26.59 -76.04
CA PHE A 199 -5.67 26.15 -77.18
C PHE A 199 -6.39 27.30 -77.90
N ASN A 200 -6.77 28.36 -77.18
CA ASN A 200 -7.43 29.53 -77.77
C ASN A 200 -6.44 30.58 -78.31
N GLY A 201 -5.19 30.58 -77.85
CA GLY A 201 -4.18 31.57 -78.24
C GLY A 201 -3.71 31.45 -79.69
N SER A 202 -3.57 30.22 -80.19
CA SER A 202 -3.17 29.92 -81.57
C SER A 202 -4.03 28.81 -82.19
N PRO A 203 -5.24 29.16 -82.68
CA PRO A 203 -6.16 28.19 -83.23
C PRO A 203 -5.55 27.48 -84.44
N GLY A 204 -5.26 26.19 -84.29
CA GLY A 204 -4.77 25.33 -85.38
C GLY A 204 -3.25 25.18 -85.48
N ASP A 205 -2.47 25.86 -84.64
CA ASP A 205 -1.01 25.65 -84.58
C ASP A 205 -0.62 24.80 -83.36
N LEU A 206 -0.48 23.49 -83.59
CA LEU A 206 -0.06 22.55 -82.55
C LEU A 206 1.40 22.77 -82.09
N MET A 207 2.23 23.50 -82.86
CA MET A 207 3.63 23.73 -82.50
C MET A 207 3.78 24.77 -81.38
N GLU A 208 2.77 25.60 -81.12
CA GLU A 208 2.78 26.61 -80.06
C GLU A 208 2.15 26.13 -78.74
N LEU A 209 1.50 24.96 -78.73
CA LEU A 209 0.94 24.36 -77.53
C LEU A 209 2.04 23.83 -76.60
N SER A 210 1.71 23.66 -75.32
CA SER A 210 2.60 22.95 -74.38
C SER A 210 3.14 21.64 -74.97
N PRO A 211 4.43 21.31 -74.77
CA PRO A 211 5.05 20.09 -75.31
C PRO A 211 4.33 18.79 -74.93
N LEU A 212 3.52 18.84 -73.86
CA LEU A 212 2.58 17.77 -73.48
C LEU A 212 1.72 17.30 -74.66
N PHE A 213 1.27 18.20 -75.54
CA PHE A 213 0.41 17.86 -76.70
C PHE A 213 1.19 17.45 -77.96
N SER A 214 2.52 17.54 -77.93
CA SER A 214 3.41 17.26 -79.06
C SER A 214 4.36 16.09 -78.81
N ASP A 215 4.42 15.59 -77.57
CA ASP A 215 5.24 14.45 -77.14
C ASP A 215 4.42 13.15 -77.16
N ASP A 216 4.75 12.26 -78.10
CA ASP A 216 4.11 10.95 -78.28
C ASP A 216 4.18 10.06 -77.01
N SER A 217 5.16 10.29 -76.13
CA SER A 217 5.29 9.54 -74.87
C SER A 217 4.29 9.96 -73.80
N ARG A 218 3.66 11.14 -73.95
CA ARG A 218 2.71 11.72 -72.99
C ARG A 218 1.28 11.78 -73.53
N VAL A 219 0.99 11.08 -74.63
CA VAL A 219 -0.34 11.04 -75.28
C VAL A 219 -1.46 10.68 -74.30
N SER A 220 -1.20 9.78 -73.34
CA SER A 220 -2.19 9.42 -72.31
C SER A 220 -2.52 10.57 -71.37
N GLU A 221 -1.53 11.39 -71.03
CA GLU A 221 -1.67 12.56 -70.16
C GLU A 221 -2.40 13.69 -70.90
N ALA A 222 -2.00 13.95 -72.15
CA ALA A 222 -2.66 14.89 -73.04
C ALA A 222 -4.13 14.52 -73.29
N ALA A 223 -4.42 13.24 -73.56
CA ALA A 223 -5.78 12.73 -73.73
C ALA A 223 -6.61 12.91 -72.46
N SER A 224 -6.02 12.66 -71.28
CA SER A 224 -6.68 12.87 -69.99
C SER A 224 -7.08 14.34 -69.77
N ILE A 225 -6.17 15.27 -70.05
CA ILE A 225 -6.45 16.72 -69.94
C ILE A 225 -7.51 17.14 -70.97
N ALA A 226 -7.41 16.71 -72.22
CA ALA A 226 -8.39 17.02 -73.25
C ALA A 226 -9.78 16.44 -72.93
N GLN A 227 -9.84 15.24 -72.34
CA GLN A 227 -11.08 14.62 -71.89
C GLN A 227 -11.68 15.37 -70.69
N LYS A 228 -10.85 15.81 -69.73
CA LYS A 228 -11.29 16.66 -68.61
C LYS A 228 -11.83 18.01 -69.07
N LEU A 229 -11.15 18.66 -70.04
CA LEU A 229 -11.65 19.89 -70.67
C LEU A 229 -13.02 19.67 -71.31
N ARG A 230 -13.17 18.57 -72.06
CA ARG A 230 -14.42 18.22 -72.71
C ARG A 230 -15.53 17.95 -71.69
N SER A 231 -15.26 17.21 -70.63
CA SER A 231 -16.26 16.95 -69.59
C SER A 231 -16.71 18.23 -68.88
N PHE A 232 -15.80 19.17 -68.62
CA PHE A 232 -16.17 20.48 -68.06
C PHE A 232 -17.07 21.29 -69.00
N ALA A 233 -16.77 21.28 -70.31
CA ALA A 233 -17.60 21.95 -71.31
C ALA A 233 -19.00 21.32 -71.45
N GLU A 234 -19.09 20.00 -71.36
CA GLU A 234 -20.37 19.27 -71.41
C GLU A 234 -21.18 19.43 -70.11
N GLU A 235 -20.54 19.47 -68.95
CA GLU A 235 -21.19 19.67 -67.64
C GLU A 235 -21.77 21.08 -67.48
N ASP A 236 -21.08 22.11 -67.99
CA ASP A 236 -21.60 23.50 -67.99
C ASP A 236 -22.78 23.67 -68.96
N LEU A 237 -22.73 23.03 -70.14
CA LEU A 237 -23.88 23.00 -71.07
C LEU A 237 -25.09 22.26 -70.47
N GLY A 238 -24.86 21.18 -69.72
CA GLY A 238 -25.91 20.38 -69.09
C GLY A 238 -26.66 21.12 -67.96
N ARG A 239 -26.02 22.09 -67.30
CA ARG A 239 -26.65 22.94 -66.28
C ARG A 239 -27.29 24.22 -66.84
N GLN A 240 -26.76 24.77 -67.92
CA GLN A 240 -27.27 26.00 -68.52
C GLN A 240 -28.56 25.79 -69.37
N GLY A 241 -28.88 24.55 -69.75
CA GLY A 241 -30.11 24.22 -70.48
C GLY A 241 -31.43 24.40 -69.70
N LEU A 242 -31.39 24.64 -68.39
CA LEU A 242 -32.59 24.77 -67.53
C LEU A 242 -32.62 26.03 -66.64
N SER A 243 -31.68 26.96 -66.74
CA SER A 243 -31.64 28.12 -65.84
C SER A 243 -31.11 29.39 -66.50
N VAL A 244 -31.80 29.87 -67.54
CA VAL A 244 -31.79 31.30 -67.89
C VAL A 244 -32.97 31.97 -67.17
N THR A 245 -32.96 31.90 -65.84
CA THR A 245 -33.73 32.82 -64.99
C THR A 245 -32.96 33.03 -63.70
N SER A 246 -32.23 34.14 -63.65
CA SER A 246 -31.94 34.91 -62.43
C SER A 246 -31.81 34.10 -61.13
N VAL A 247 -30.67 33.46 -60.93
CA VAL A 247 -30.14 33.28 -59.58
C VAL A 247 -28.83 34.01 -59.51
N MET A 248 -28.96 35.30 -59.20
CA MET A 248 -27.93 36.11 -58.57
C MET A 248 -27.26 35.23 -57.50
N GLY A 249 -26.01 34.87 -57.75
CA GLY A 249 -25.27 33.95 -56.91
C GLY A 249 -25.29 34.45 -55.48
N ASN A 250 -25.95 33.69 -54.61
CA ASN A 250 -25.73 33.69 -53.17
C ASN A 250 -24.28 33.24 -52.94
N ALA A 251 -23.34 34.15 -53.18
CA ALA A 251 -22.04 34.10 -52.55
C ALA A 251 -22.30 34.05 -51.05
N THR A 252 -21.65 33.11 -50.39
CA THR A 252 -21.64 32.81 -48.96
C THR A 252 -21.10 33.99 -48.13
N ALA A 253 -21.69 35.17 -48.27
CA ALA A 253 -21.40 36.37 -47.50
C ALA A 253 -22.08 36.34 -46.12
N SER A 254 -22.92 35.35 -45.82
CA SER A 254 -23.72 35.31 -44.60
C SER A 254 -22.86 35.15 -43.34
N ARG A 255 -21.89 34.21 -43.33
CA ARG A 255 -21.20 33.86 -42.07
C ARG A 255 -20.18 34.92 -41.63
N GLY A 256 -19.47 35.54 -42.58
CA GLY A 256 -18.56 36.64 -42.28
C GLY A 256 -19.30 37.91 -41.85
N LEU A 257 -20.44 38.19 -42.49
CA LEU A 257 -21.30 39.33 -42.17
C LEU A 257 -21.98 39.17 -40.81
N GLU A 258 -22.46 37.97 -40.47
CA GLU A 258 -23.04 37.66 -39.14
C GLU A 258 -22.03 37.88 -38.01
N VAL A 259 -20.78 37.45 -38.19
CA VAL A 259 -19.70 37.66 -37.21
C VAL A 259 -19.35 39.15 -37.06
N ALA A 260 -19.34 39.91 -38.16
CA ALA A 260 -19.11 41.34 -38.11
C ALA A 260 -20.25 42.11 -37.43
N VAL A 261 -21.50 41.71 -37.64
CA VAL A 261 -22.69 42.30 -36.99
C VAL A 261 -22.69 42.02 -35.48
N ALA A 262 -22.37 40.80 -35.07
CA ALA A 262 -22.27 40.45 -33.64
C ALA A 262 -21.19 41.27 -32.92
N ASN A 263 -20.00 41.40 -33.54
CA ASN A 263 -18.90 42.20 -32.96
C ASN A 263 -19.25 43.70 -32.84
N LEU A 264 -20.06 44.24 -33.77
CA LEU A 264 -20.52 45.63 -33.71
C LEU A 264 -21.59 45.84 -32.62
N GLN A 265 -22.48 44.86 -32.41
CA GLN A 265 -23.49 44.91 -31.36
C GLN A 265 -22.88 44.86 -29.94
N ASP A 266 -21.80 44.11 -29.74
CA ASP A 266 -21.05 44.08 -28.48
C ASP A 266 -20.32 45.40 -28.16
N TYR A 267 -20.05 46.24 -29.17
CA TYR A 267 -19.44 47.56 -28.97
C TYR A 267 -20.44 48.68 -28.67
N CYS A 268 -21.73 48.46 -28.96
CA CYS A 268 -22.79 49.46 -28.78
C CYS A 268 -23.63 49.24 -27.49
N ASN A 269 -23.38 48.17 -26.73
CA ASN A 269 -23.90 47.94 -25.38
C ASN A 269 -22.81 48.16 -24.33
#